data_AF-A0A5C7MXH1-F1
#
_entry.id   AF-A0A5C7MXH1-F1
#
_cell.length_a   1.000
_cell.length_b   1.000
_cell.length_c   1.000
_cell.angle_alpha   90.00
_cell.angle_beta   90.00
_cell.angle_gamma   90.00
#
_symmetry.space_group_name_H-M   'P 1'
#
loop_
_entity.id
_entity.type
_entity.pdbx_description
1 polymer ?
#
loop_
_entity_poly.entity_id
_entity_poly.type
_entity_poly.pdbx_seq_one_letter_code
_entity_poly.pdbx_strand_id
1 'polypeptide(L)'
;MNRPVTDWENEEVGGKALCADIVFQDGLAKVNALRQQQAAYLAALPTNPEAIISAALAVMHPKGASYPGKFEEAMHMAKALCPMIRALDIDQPSPDRDALLWFAGEVAWALEFLSRDLDHLSEILGNTKRIAREADTVTTELPKVAS
;
A
#
# COMPACT_ATOMS: atom_id res chain seq x y z
N MET A 1 42.29 -21.42 -15.75
CA MET A 1 41.54 -20.62 -16.73
C MET A 1 41.23 -19.28 -16.08
N ASN A 2 41.93 -18.21 -16.47
CA ASN A 2 41.62 -16.84 -16.04
C ASN A 2 41.35 -16.04 -17.31
N ARG A 3 40.08 -15.95 -17.74
CA ARG A 3 39.67 -15.02 -18.81
C ARG A 3 39.09 -13.75 -18.16
N PRO A 4 39.30 -12.56 -18.74
CA PRO A 4 38.69 -11.34 -18.23
C PRO A 4 37.16 -11.43 -18.28
N VAL A 5 36.51 -10.76 -17.33
CA VAL A 5 35.06 -10.59 -17.33
C VAL A 5 34.68 -9.71 -18.52
N THR A 6 33.73 -10.17 -19.32
CA THR A 6 33.22 -9.42 -20.47
C THR A 6 32.14 -8.41 -20.05
N ASP A 7 31.90 -7.40 -20.89
CA ASP A 7 30.94 -6.33 -20.57
C ASP A 7 29.51 -6.86 -20.34
N TRP A 8 29.07 -7.86 -21.12
CA TRP A 8 27.74 -8.47 -20.94
C TRP A 8 27.63 -9.24 -19.61
N GLU A 9 28.69 -9.96 -19.19
CA GLU A 9 28.73 -10.63 -17.87
C GLU A 9 28.70 -9.61 -16.72
N ASN A 10 29.30 -8.44 -16.92
CA ASN A 10 29.24 -7.35 -15.94
C ASN A 10 27.86 -6.68 -15.89
N GLU A 11 27.19 -6.52 -17.03
CA GLU A 11 25.82 -5.99 -17.11
C GLU A 11 24.79 -6.88 -16.40
N GLU A 12 24.92 -8.21 -16.48
CA GLU A 12 24.04 -9.16 -15.78
C GLU A 12 24.02 -8.93 -14.26
N VAL A 13 25.12 -8.47 -13.68
CA VAL A 13 25.22 -8.12 -12.25
C VAL A 13 25.04 -6.62 -11.98
N GLY A 14 24.57 -5.86 -12.96
CA GLY A 14 24.34 -4.42 -12.87
C GLY A 14 25.61 -3.61 -12.73
N GLY A 15 26.68 -4.01 -13.42
CA GLY A 15 27.97 -3.30 -13.46
C GLY A 15 28.88 -3.57 -12.25
N LYS A 16 28.51 -4.52 -11.38
CA LYS A 16 29.19 -4.76 -10.10
C LYS A 16 30.41 -5.69 -10.21
N ALA A 17 30.57 -6.46 -11.29
CA ALA A 17 31.73 -7.35 -11.45
C ALA A 17 33.03 -6.58 -11.71
N LEU A 18 32.94 -5.40 -12.32
CA LEU A 18 34.07 -4.52 -12.60
C LEU A 18 34.14 -3.30 -11.66
N CYS A 19 33.28 -3.23 -10.63
CA CYS A 19 33.30 -2.11 -9.70
C CYS A 19 34.50 -2.19 -8.75
N ALA A 20 35.00 -1.03 -8.31
CA ALA A 20 36.10 -0.99 -7.35
C ALA A 20 35.67 -1.64 -6.02
N ASP A 21 36.59 -2.38 -5.38
CA ASP A 21 36.33 -3.12 -4.15
C ASP A 21 35.64 -2.28 -3.07
N ILE A 22 36.02 -1.01 -2.93
CA ILE A 22 35.42 -0.12 -1.92
C ILE A 22 33.92 0.14 -2.19
N VAL A 23 33.53 0.28 -3.46
CA VAL A 23 32.14 0.51 -3.87
C VAL A 23 31.34 -0.78 -3.71
N PHE A 24 31.95 -1.93 -4.04
CA PHE A 24 31.34 -3.23 -3.82
C PHE A 24 31.04 -3.49 -2.34
N GLN A 25 32.01 -3.24 -1.46
CA GLN A 25 31.87 -3.44 -0.02
C GLN A 25 30.85 -2.48 0.61
N ASP A 26 30.84 -1.21 0.19
CA ASP A 26 29.81 -0.26 0.63
C ASP A 26 28.39 -0.71 0.19
N GLY A 27 28.26 -1.19 -1.05
CA GLY A 27 27.01 -1.78 -1.54
C GLY A 27 26.56 -2.99 -0.72
N LEU A 28 27.47 -3.91 -0.40
CA LEU A 28 27.18 -5.07 0.45
C LEU A 28 26.77 -4.65 1.88
N ALA A 29 27.45 -3.67 2.46
CA ALA A 29 27.13 -3.16 3.79
C ALA A 29 25.70 -2.58 3.83
N LYS A 30 25.33 -1.77 2.84
CA LYS A 30 23.96 -1.22 2.71
C LYS A 30 22.91 -2.31 2.54
N VAL A 31 23.16 -3.30 1.68
CA VAL A 31 22.24 -4.44 1.49
C VAL A 31 22.07 -5.22 2.79
N ASN A 32 23.16 -5.49 3.51
CA ASN A 32 23.10 -6.20 4.78
C ASN A 32 22.34 -5.40 5.86
N ALA A 33 22.54 -4.09 5.92
CA ALA A 33 21.78 -3.22 6.82
C ALA A 33 20.27 -3.26 6.54
N LEU A 34 19.86 -3.17 5.27
CA LEU A 34 18.45 -3.29 4.87
C LEU A 34 17.86 -4.67 5.18
N ARG A 35 18.64 -5.75 4.99
CA ARG A 35 18.21 -7.11 5.36
C ARG A 35 18.03 -7.26 6.87
N GLN A 36 18.92 -6.68 7.67
CA GLN A 36 18.78 -6.68 9.12
C GLN A 36 17.55 -5.89 9.56
N GLN A 37 17.30 -4.73 8.94
CA GLN A 37 16.08 -3.94 9.18
C GLN A 37 14.82 -4.73 8.84
N GLN A 38 14.81 -5.43 7.69
CA GLN A 38 13.69 -6.28 7.29
C GLN A 38 13.48 -7.45 8.26
N ALA A 39 14.55 -8.13 8.68
CA ALA A 39 14.48 -9.23 9.64
C ALA A 39 13.94 -8.75 11.00
N ALA A 40 14.42 -7.60 11.47
CA ALA A 40 13.93 -6.98 12.69
C ALA A 40 12.45 -6.59 12.60
N TYR A 41 12.02 -6.04 11.46
CA TYR A 41 10.61 -5.72 11.21
C TYR A 41 9.73 -6.99 11.27
N LEU A 42 10.11 -8.05 10.55
CA LEU A 42 9.37 -9.31 10.54
C LEU A 42 9.29 -9.96 11.92
N ALA A 43 10.39 -9.90 12.70
CA ALA A 43 10.41 -10.39 14.06
C ALA A 43 9.54 -9.57 15.02
N ALA A 44 9.33 -8.28 14.73
CA ALA A 44 8.49 -7.38 15.51
C ALA A 44 6.99 -7.46 15.15
N LEU A 45 6.63 -8.14 14.05
CA LEU A 45 5.23 -8.29 13.66
C LEU A 45 4.46 -9.12 14.71
N PRO A 46 3.25 -8.68 15.09
CA PRO A 46 2.41 -9.45 15.99
C PRO A 46 2.02 -10.80 15.38
N THR A 47 2.05 -11.86 16.19
CA THR A 47 1.65 -13.22 15.79
C THR A 47 0.24 -13.58 16.27
N ASN A 48 -0.28 -12.87 17.27
CA ASN A 48 -1.65 -13.04 17.76
C ASN A 48 -2.64 -12.34 16.80
N PRO A 49 -3.67 -13.03 16.28
CA PRO A 49 -4.71 -12.44 15.44
C PRO A 49 -5.30 -11.11 15.96
N GLU A 50 -5.56 -11.00 17.27
CA GLU A 50 -6.12 -9.75 17.83
C GLU A 50 -5.12 -8.59 17.76
N ALA A 51 -3.84 -8.87 18.00
CA ALA A 51 -2.78 -7.87 17.90
C ALA A 51 -2.50 -7.48 16.44
N ILE A 52 -2.67 -8.40 15.49
CA ILE A 52 -2.59 -8.13 14.04
C ILE A 52 -3.72 -7.19 13.62
N ILE A 53 -4.96 -7.46 14.05
CA ILE A 53 -6.12 -6.64 13.72
C ILE A 53 -5.97 -5.23 14.31
N SER A 54 -5.54 -5.13 15.56
CA SER A 54 -5.27 -3.84 16.20
C SER A 54 -4.17 -3.06 15.48
N ALA A 55 -3.09 -3.73 15.07
CA ALA A 55 -2.02 -3.10 14.31
C ALA A 55 -2.49 -2.64 12.93
N ALA A 56 -3.28 -3.45 12.22
CA ALA A 56 -3.84 -3.09 10.91
C ALA A 56 -4.78 -1.87 11.02
N LEU A 57 -5.67 -1.86 12.01
CA LEU A 57 -6.54 -0.71 12.27
C LEU A 57 -5.75 0.55 12.64
N ALA A 58 -4.66 0.43 13.41
CA ALA A 58 -3.81 1.57 13.75
C ALA A 58 -3.08 2.16 12.53
N VAL A 59 -2.78 1.34 11.52
CA VAL A 59 -2.20 1.78 10.24
C VAL A 59 -3.26 2.46 9.38
N MET A 60 -4.47 1.92 9.32
CA MET A 60 -5.59 2.49 8.56
C MET A 60 -6.10 3.80 9.15
N HIS A 61 -6.13 3.90 10.49
CA HIS A 61 -6.69 5.02 11.25
C HIS A 61 -5.64 5.62 12.20
N PRO A 62 -4.54 6.17 11.69
CA PRO A 62 -3.44 6.65 12.54
C PRO A 62 -3.93 7.79 13.44
N LYS A 63 -3.72 7.66 14.75
CA LYS A 63 -4.16 8.65 15.76
C LYS A 63 -5.68 8.93 15.75
N GLY A 64 -6.49 7.98 15.27
CA GLY A 64 -7.94 8.15 15.17
C GLY A 64 -8.41 8.97 13.97
N ALA A 65 -7.54 9.21 12.97
CA ALA A 65 -7.94 9.71 11.66
C ALA A 65 -8.86 8.69 10.95
N SER A 66 -9.69 9.14 10.01
CA SER A 66 -10.58 8.25 9.26
C SER A 66 -9.88 7.51 8.12
N TYR A 67 -8.72 7.99 7.67
CA TYR A 67 -7.95 7.38 6.59
C TYR A 67 -6.44 7.53 6.82
N PRO A 68 -5.60 6.72 6.15
CA PRO A 68 -4.16 6.71 6.39
C PRO A 68 -3.44 7.91 5.76
N GLY A 69 -2.44 8.44 6.47
CA GLY A 69 -1.49 9.40 5.91
C GLY A 69 -2.15 10.69 5.42
N LYS A 70 -1.88 11.06 4.16
CA LYS A 70 -2.42 12.27 3.51
C LYS A 70 -3.65 12.01 2.63
N PHE A 71 -4.37 10.93 2.90
CA PHE A 71 -5.43 10.47 2.01
C PHE A 71 -6.58 11.47 1.91
N GLU A 72 -7.02 12.02 3.04
CA GLU A 72 -8.07 13.04 3.05
C GLU A 72 -7.64 14.31 2.31
N GLU A 73 -6.39 14.75 2.51
CA GLU A 73 -5.85 15.89 1.79
C GLU A 73 -5.80 15.64 0.29
N ALA A 74 -5.38 14.44 -0.14
CA ALA A 74 -5.39 14.06 -1.55
C ALA A 74 -6.81 14.06 -2.13
N MET A 75 -7.79 13.54 -1.38
CA MET A 75 -9.21 13.57 -1.74
C MET A 75 -9.72 15.01 -1.90
N HIS A 76 -9.44 15.87 -0.92
CA HIS A 76 -9.85 17.28 -0.97
C HIS A 76 -9.20 18.03 -2.12
N MET A 77 -7.91 17.80 -2.37
CA MET A 77 -7.20 18.37 -3.52
C MET A 77 -7.82 17.91 -4.83
N ALA A 78 -8.08 16.61 -4.99
CA ALA A 78 -8.70 16.07 -6.20
C ALA A 78 -10.10 16.68 -6.46
N LYS A 79 -10.92 16.82 -5.41
CA LYS A 79 -12.23 17.48 -5.49
C LYS A 79 -12.14 18.97 -5.84
N ALA A 80 -11.08 19.65 -5.41
CA ALA A 80 -10.83 21.06 -5.71
C ALA A 80 -10.29 21.29 -7.13
N LEU A 81 -9.62 20.31 -7.75
CA LEU A 81 -9.07 20.47 -9.10
C LEU A 81 -10.14 20.75 -10.15
N CYS A 82 -11.26 20.02 -10.13
CA CYS A 82 -12.35 20.21 -11.09
C CYS A 82 -12.89 21.66 -11.16
N PRO A 83 -13.31 22.30 -10.04
CA PRO A 83 -13.76 23.69 -10.08
C PRO A 83 -12.64 24.67 -10.43
N MET A 84 -11.39 24.40 -10.01
CA MET A 84 -10.24 25.24 -10.39
C MET A 84 -9.99 25.22 -11.90
N ILE A 85 -10.00 24.04 -12.53
CA ILE A 85 -9.82 23.89 -13.98
C ILE A 85 -10.99 24.55 -14.74
N ARG A 86 -12.21 24.42 -14.24
CA ARG A 86 -13.38 25.11 -14.83
C ARG A 86 -13.22 26.63 -14.84
N ALA A 87 -12.56 27.18 -13.83
CA ALA A 87 -12.33 28.61 -13.66
C ALA A 87 -11.15 29.17 -14.48
N LEU A 88 -10.26 28.31 -15.02
CA LEU A 88 -9.08 28.74 -15.78
C LEU A 88 -9.39 29.25 -17.20
N ASP A 89 -10.50 28.84 -17.79
CA ASP A 89 -10.82 29.07 -19.21
C ASP A 89 -12.23 29.65 -19.33
N ILE A 90 -12.37 30.94 -18.99
CA ILE A 90 -13.65 31.65 -18.97
C ILE A 90 -14.14 31.96 -20.41
N ASP A 91 -13.22 32.05 -21.37
CA ASP A 91 -13.51 32.60 -22.69
C ASP A 91 -13.65 31.55 -23.81
N GLN A 92 -12.95 30.40 -23.79
CA GLN A 92 -13.17 29.29 -24.74
C GLN A 92 -12.77 27.92 -24.13
N PRO A 93 -13.64 26.89 -24.17
CA PRO A 93 -13.24 25.54 -23.77
C PRO A 93 -12.27 24.93 -24.77
N SER A 94 -11.05 24.59 -24.31
CA SER A 94 -10.03 23.89 -25.07
C SER A 94 -10.09 22.36 -24.88
N PRO A 95 -9.66 21.54 -25.85
CA PRO A 95 -9.53 20.08 -25.66
C PRO A 95 -8.65 19.69 -24.47
N ASP A 96 -7.61 20.49 -24.18
CA ASP A 96 -6.71 20.27 -23.05
C ASP A 96 -7.43 20.48 -21.71
N ARG A 97 -8.32 21.47 -21.62
CA ARG A 97 -9.19 21.68 -20.46
C ARG A 97 -10.11 20.49 -20.23
N ASP A 98 -10.73 19.96 -21.28
CA ASP A 98 -11.64 18.81 -21.16
C ASP A 98 -10.87 17.55 -20.74
N ALA A 99 -9.66 17.33 -21.25
CA ALA A 99 -8.78 16.26 -20.82
C ALA A 99 -8.37 16.40 -19.34
N LEU A 100 -8.05 17.62 -18.89
CA LEU A 100 -7.72 17.90 -17.49
C LEU A 100 -8.93 17.69 -16.57
N LEU A 101 -10.14 18.06 -17.00
CA LEU A 101 -11.37 17.81 -16.25
C LEU A 101 -11.67 16.32 -16.14
N TRP A 102 -11.48 15.58 -17.22
CA TRP A 102 -11.64 14.12 -17.21
C TRP A 102 -10.64 13.48 -16.24
N PHE A 103 -9.36 13.84 -16.32
CA PHE A 103 -8.32 13.33 -15.43
C PHE A 103 -8.60 13.65 -13.95
N ALA A 104 -8.93 14.91 -13.63
CA ALA A 104 -9.26 15.32 -12.27
C ALA A 104 -10.49 14.59 -11.73
N GLY A 105 -11.51 14.38 -12.58
CA GLY A 105 -12.68 13.56 -12.26
C GLY A 105 -12.29 12.13 -11.91
N GLU A 106 -11.41 11.52 -12.69
CA GLU A 106 -11.04 10.13 -12.51
C GLU A 106 -10.16 9.89 -11.28
N VAL A 107 -9.27 10.84 -10.97
CA VAL A 107 -8.53 10.83 -9.70
C VAL A 107 -9.49 10.95 -8.51
N ALA A 108 -10.47 11.87 -8.58
CA ALA A 108 -11.45 12.03 -7.51
C ALA A 108 -12.30 10.76 -7.31
N TRP A 109 -12.77 10.15 -8.41
CA TRP A 109 -13.52 8.90 -8.38
C TRP A 109 -12.70 7.74 -7.80
N ALA A 110 -11.46 7.57 -8.26
CA ALA A 110 -10.58 6.51 -7.75
C ALA A 110 -10.35 6.64 -6.24
N LEU A 111 -10.16 7.87 -5.74
CA LEU A 111 -10.02 8.13 -4.31
C LEU A 111 -11.33 7.83 -3.55
N GLU A 112 -12.49 8.18 -4.07
CA GLU A 112 -13.78 7.83 -3.45
C GLU A 112 -14.05 6.32 -3.39
N PHE A 113 -13.66 5.57 -4.42
CA PHE A 113 -13.74 4.11 -4.38
C PHE A 113 -12.78 3.54 -3.32
N LEU A 114 -11.55 4.02 -3.30
CA LEU A 114 -10.56 3.58 -2.33
C LEU A 114 -10.99 3.91 -0.90
N SER A 115 -11.67 5.03 -0.67
CA SER A 115 -12.20 5.37 0.67
C SER A 115 -13.25 4.36 1.11
N ARG A 116 -14.15 3.95 0.22
CA ARG A 116 -15.16 2.90 0.51
C ARG A 116 -14.53 1.56 0.81
N ASP A 117 -13.50 1.17 0.06
CA ASP A 117 -12.79 -0.08 0.30
C ASP A 117 -12.08 -0.05 1.66
N LEU A 118 -11.48 1.09 2.05
CA LEU A 118 -10.89 1.28 3.36
C LEU A 118 -11.94 1.25 4.49
N ASP A 119 -13.09 1.88 4.29
CA ASP A 119 -14.20 1.81 5.25
C ASP A 119 -14.67 0.37 5.43
N HIS A 120 -14.85 -0.36 4.33
CA HIS A 120 -15.26 -1.75 4.36
C HIS A 120 -14.24 -2.66 5.04
N LEU A 121 -12.94 -2.48 4.77
CA LEU A 121 -11.87 -3.18 5.46
C LEU A 121 -11.86 -2.87 6.95
N SER A 122 -12.09 -1.61 7.32
CA SER A 122 -12.19 -1.19 8.71
C SER A 122 -13.36 -1.86 9.42
N GLU A 123 -14.52 -1.97 8.76
CA GLU A 123 -15.68 -2.69 9.27
C GLU A 123 -15.37 -4.18 9.48
N ILE A 124 -14.80 -4.87 8.47
CA ILE A 124 -14.43 -6.29 8.58
C ILE A 124 -13.50 -6.53 9.77
N LEU A 125 -12.45 -5.70 9.86
CA LEU A 125 -11.45 -5.81 10.92
C LEU A 125 -12.05 -5.47 12.29
N GLY A 126 -12.94 -4.48 12.38
CA GLY A 126 -13.62 -4.07 13.62
C GLY A 126 -14.69 -5.05 14.11
N ASN A 127 -15.27 -5.87 13.22
CA ASN A 127 -16.34 -6.82 13.55
C ASN A 127 -15.85 -8.24 13.88
N THR A 128 -14.56 -8.46 14.11
CA THR A 128 -14.00 -9.81 14.29
C THR A 128 -14.66 -10.59 15.43
N LYS A 129 -15.07 -9.91 16.51
CA LYS A 129 -15.81 -10.54 17.63
C LYS A 129 -17.24 -10.96 17.26
N ARG A 130 -17.83 -10.37 16.22
CA ARG A 130 -19.15 -10.77 15.69
C ARG A 130 -18.99 -11.95 14.74
N ILE A 131 -18.01 -11.88 13.83
CA ILE A 131 -17.69 -12.95 12.88
C ILE A 131 -17.26 -14.24 13.61
N ALA A 132 -16.44 -14.14 14.66
CA ALA A 132 -16.06 -15.31 15.48
C ALA A 132 -17.28 -15.95 16.17
N ARG A 133 -18.22 -15.14 16.66
CA ARG A 133 -19.48 -15.64 17.24
C ARG A 133 -20.37 -16.32 16.20
N GLU A 134 -20.47 -15.76 15.01
CA GLU A 134 -21.24 -16.33 13.89
C GLU A 134 -20.61 -17.66 13.38
N ALA A 135 -19.28 -17.77 13.35
CA ALA A 135 -18.56 -18.99 12.99
C ALA A 135 -18.74 -20.12 14.03
N ASP A 136 -18.73 -19.78 15.33
CA ASP A 136 -18.99 -20.75 16.40
C ASP A 136 -20.43 -21.28 16.37
N THR A 137 -21.42 -20.43 16.07
CA THR A 137 -22.82 -20.88 15.94
C THR A 137 -23.03 -21.87 14.80
N VAL A 138 -22.38 -21.69 13.65
CA VAL A 138 -22.51 -22.60 12.49
C VAL A 138 -21.90 -23.99 12.78
N THR A 139 -20.85 -24.06 13.59
CA THR A 139 -20.16 -25.32 13.92
C THR A 139 -20.96 -26.16 14.93
N THR A 140 -21.83 -25.52 15.72
CA THR A 140 -22.60 -26.18 16.79
C THR A 140 -23.93 -26.78 16.29
N GLU A 141 -24.38 -26.42 15.09
CA GLU A 141 -25.65 -26.88 14.49
C GLU A 141 -25.53 -28.12 13.58
N LEU A 142 -24.33 -28.68 13.39
CA LEU A 142 -24.18 -29.92 12.62
C LEU A 142 -24.82 -31.11 13.39
N PRO A 143 -25.86 -31.77 12.85
CA PRO A 143 -26.49 -32.89 13.54
C PRO A 143 -25.51 -34.05 13.64
N LYS A 144 -25.25 -34.51 14.87
CA LYS A 144 -24.60 -35.80 15.10
C LYS A 144 -25.45 -36.88 14.44
N VAL A 145 -24.99 -37.38 13.30
CA VAL A 145 -25.54 -38.60 12.70
C VAL A 145 -25.21 -39.73 13.66
N ALA A 146 -26.21 -40.16 14.43
CA ALA A 146 -26.12 -41.29 15.33
C ALA A 146 -25.79 -42.56 14.52
N SER A 147 -24.72 -43.24 14.93
CA SER A 147 -24.32 -44.57 14.43
C SER A 147 -25.10 -45.67 15.14
#